data_AF-A0A442LV46-F1
#
_entry.id   AF-A0A442LV46-F1
#
_cell.length_a   1.000
_cell.length_b   1.000
_cell.length_c   1.000
_cell.angle_alpha   90.00
_cell.angle_beta   90.00
_cell.angle_gamma   90.00
#
_symmetry.space_group_name_H-M   'P 1'
#
loop_
_entity.id
_entity.type
_entity.pdbx_description
1 polymer ?
#
loop_
_entity_poly.entity_id
_entity_poly.type
_entity_poly.pdbx_seq_one_letter_code
_entity_poly.pdbx_strand_id
1 'polypeptide(L)'
;IQAGPYDDFLQTDASINRGNSGGPLFNARGEVIGVNTAIVSPSGGSIGIGFAIPSRTARNVVDQLIRTGRIERGFIGVRLQEIT
;
A
#
# COMPACT_ATOMS: atom_id res chain seq x y z
N ILE A 1 11.82 -1.01 -0.31
CA ILE A 1 11.29 -1.34 -1.65
C ILE A 1 11.13 0.00 -2.36
N GLN A 2 11.72 0.18 -3.54
CA GLN A 2 11.57 1.41 -4.31
C GLN A 2 10.64 1.10 -5.48
N ALA A 3 9.34 1.00 -5.19
CA ALA A 3 8.29 0.68 -6.16
C ALA A 3 7.73 1.93 -6.89
N GLY A 4 8.18 3.14 -6.53
CA GLY A 4 8.03 4.35 -7.33
C GLY A 4 7.52 5.56 -6.55
N PRO A 5 7.02 6.61 -7.23
CA PRO A 5 6.59 7.87 -6.61
C PRO A 5 5.36 7.76 -5.69
N TYR A 6 4.81 6.55 -5.51
CA TYR A 6 3.66 6.26 -4.65
C TYR A 6 4.02 5.31 -3.50
N ASP A 7 5.30 5.23 -3.13
CA ASP A 7 5.83 4.40 -2.03
C ASP A 7 5.48 4.95 -0.64
N ASP A 8 4.21 5.19 -0.38
CA ASP A 8 3.68 5.47 0.95
C ASP A 8 3.01 4.20 1.48
N PHE A 9 3.82 3.28 2.00
CA PHE A 9 3.35 2.03 2.59
C PHE A 9 3.32 2.11 4.12
N LEU A 10 2.30 1.50 4.71
CA LEU A 10 2.33 1.12 6.10
C LEU A 10 3.19 -0.14 6.24
N GLN A 11 4.26 -0.06 7.01
CA GLN A 11 5.03 -1.25 7.39
C GLN A 11 4.44 -1.86 8.66
N THR A 12 4.34 -3.19 8.70
CA THR A 12 3.87 -3.95 9.87
C THR A 12 4.69 -5.22 10.06
N ASP A 13 4.84 -5.63 11.31
CA ASP A 13 5.40 -6.91 11.73
C ASP A 13 4.35 -8.02 11.85
N ALA A 14 3.06 -7.69 11.69
CA ALA A 14 2.01 -8.67 11.58
C ALA A 14 2.31 -9.65 10.43
N SER A 15 2.10 -10.94 10.68
CA SER A 15 2.39 -11.98 9.71
C SER A 15 1.47 -11.88 8.48
N ILE A 16 2.03 -11.34 7.40
CA ILE A 16 1.41 -11.34 6.07
C ILE A 16 2.08 -12.44 5.22
N ASN A 17 1.27 -13.26 4.54
CA ASN A 17 1.74 -14.31 3.64
C ASN A 17 0.97 -14.26 2.31
N ARG A 18 1.39 -15.07 1.33
CA ARG A 18 0.59 -15.31 0.13
C ARG A 18 -0.82 -15.76 0.52
N GLY A 19 -1.82 -15.18 -0.17
CA GLY A 19 -3.24 -15.36 0.15
C GLY A 19 -3.84 -14.18 0.93
N ASN A 20 -3.03 -13.41 1.66
CA ASN A 20 -3.52 -12.22 2.39
C ASN A 20 -3.56 -10.96 1.50
N SER A 21 -2.94 -11.00 0.32
CA SER A 21 -2.88 -9.88 -0.64
C SER A 21 -4.29 -9.41 -1.02
N GLY A 22 -4.55 -8.11 -0.90
CA GLY A 22 -5.86 -7.50 -1.12
C GLY A 22 -6.77 -7.49 0.12
N GLY A 23 -6.41 -8.21 1.17
CA GLY A 23 -7.13 -8.21 2.45
C GLY A 23 -6.87 -6.96 3.30
N PRO A 24 -7.73 -6.67 4.28
CA PRO A 24 -7.61 -5.52 5.16
C PRO A 24 -6.48 -5.68 6.20
N LEU A 25 -5.84 -4.56 6.55
CA LEU A 25 -5.05 -4.38 7.76
C LEU A 25 -5.90 -3.57 8.76
N PHE A 26 -6.05 -4.09 9.97
CA PHE A 26 -6.86 -3.45 11.03
C PHE A 26 -5.98 -2.85 12.12
N ASN A 27 -6.47 -1.77 12.74
CA ASN A 27 -5.94 -1.34 14.05
C ASN A 27 -6.65 -2.07 15.21
N ALA A 28 -6.19 -1.82 16.44
CA ALA A 28 -6.74 -2.46 17.65
C ALA A 28 -8.23 -2.16 17.93
N ARG A 29 -8.81 -1.14 17.27
CA ARG A 29 -10.25 -0.82 17.36
C ARG A 29 -11.08 -1.54 16.28
N GLY A 30 -10.46 -2.33 15.41
CA GLY A 30 -11.13 -3.01 14.29
C GLY A 30 -11.37 -2.11 13.08
N GLU A 31 -10.74 -0.93 13.00
CA GLU A 31 -10.87 -0.04 11.84
C GLU A 31 -9.86 -0.44 10.76
N VAL A 32 -10.25 -0.38 9.48
CA VAL A 32 -9.36 -0.65 8.35
C VAL A 32 -8.38 0.50 8.15
N ILE A 33 -7.09 0.23 8.37
CA ILE A 33 -6.01 1.21 8.20
C ILE A 33 -5.20 1.00 6.92
N GLY A 34 -5.28 -0.18 6.29
CA GLY A 34 -4.60 -0.44 5.02
C GLY A 34 -5.08 -1.68 4.27
N VAL A 35 -4.45 -1.92 3.11
CA VAL A 35 -4.68 -3.08 2.24
C VAL A 35 -3.37 -3.83 2.05
N ASN A 36 -3.31 -5.08 2.51
CA ASN A 36 -2.10 -5.90 2.46
C ASN A 36 -1.64 -6.09 1.00
N THR A 37 -0.39 -5.75 0.71
CA THR A 37 0.09 -5.67 -0.68
C THR A 37 1.31 -6.54 -0.92
N ALA A 38 2.35 -6.38 -0.09
CA ALA A 38 3.63 -7.03 -0.32
C ALA A 38 4.29 -7.44 1.00
N ILE A 39 5.27 -8.34 0.88
CA ILE A 39 6.17 -8.72 1.97
C ILE A 39 7.60 -8.72 1.46
N VAL A 40 8.55 -8.43 2.35
CA VAL A 40 9.95 -8.78 2.10
C VAL A 40 10.17 -10.17 2.65
N SER A 41 10.64 -11.09 1.82
CA SER A 41 10.76 -12.49 2.21
C SER A 41 11.74 -13.25 1.29
N PRO A 42 12.83 -13.82 1.83
CA PRO A 42 13.75 -14.68 1.07
C PRO A 42 13.14 -16.04 0.66
N SER A 43 12.20 -16.59 1.44
CA SER A 43 11.70 -17.98 1.29
C SER A 43 10.25 -18.09 0.76
N GLY A 44 9.53 -16.97 0.70
CA GLY A 44 8.12 -16.88 0.33
C GLY A 44 7.15 -16.80 1.52
N GLY A 45 7.66 -16.89 2.75
CA GLY A 45 6.91 -16.72 4.00
C GLY A 45 7.30 -15.46 4.75
N SER A 46 6.41 -14.98 5.61
CA SER A 46 6.64 -13.78 6.41
C SER A 46 7.89 -13.90 7.28
N ILE A 47 8.69 -12.84 7.31
CA ILE A 47 9.79 -12.63 8.27
C ILE A 47 9.52 -11.43 9.19
N GLY A 48 8.26 -11.01 9.32
CA GLY A 48 7.87 -9.83 10.11
C GLY A 48 8.10 -8.50 9.39
N ILE A 49 8.15 -8.49 8.06
CA ILE A 49 8.24 -7.27 7.25
C ILE A 49 7.16 -7.30 6.18
N GLY A 50 5.98 -6.81 6.53
CA GLY A 50 4.82 -6.66 5.65
C GLY A 50 4.55 -5.21 5.28
N PHE A 51 3.94 -5.01 4.11
CA PHE A 51 3.60 -3.70 3.57
C PHE A 51 2.12 -3.66 3.15
N ALA A 52 1.43 -2.61 3.57
CA ALA A 52 0.05 -2.34 3.22
C ALA A 52 -0.11 -0.94 2.62
N ILE A 53 -0.94 -0.81 1.58
CA ILE A 53 -1.34 0.49 1.04
C ILE A 53 -2.27 1.16 2.08
N PRO A 54 -2.03 2.41 2.50
CA PRO A 54 -2.90 3.12 3.45
C PRO A 54 -4.36 3.17 2.99
N SER A 55 -5.30 3.05 3.93
CA SER A 55 -6.74 3.04 3.62
C SER A 55 -7.21 4.35 3.00
N ARG A 56 -6.53 5.47 3.27
CA ARG A 56 -6.78 6.76 2.63
C ARG A 56 -6.51 6.70 1.11
N THR A 57 -5.36 6.14 0.73
CA THR A 57 -4.97 5.98 -0.68
C THR A 57 -5.92 5.01 -1.39
N ALA A 58 -6.24 3.89 -0.76
CA ALA A 58 -7.18 2.91 -1.30
C ALA A 58 -8.58 3.51 -1.53
N ARG A 59 -9.11 4.30 -0.57
CA ARG A 59 -10.41 4.99 -0.71
C ARG A 59 -10.45 5.89 -1.93
N ASN A 60 -9.45 6.77 -2.08
CA ASN A 60 -9.39 7.68 -3.23
C ASN A 60 -9.36 6.94 -4.58
N VAL A 61 -8.67 5.80 -4.64
CA VAL A 61 -8.59 4.96 -5.85
C VAL A 61 -9.94 4.31 -6.14
N VAL A 62 -10.55 3.68 -5.13
CA VAL A 62 -11.85 3.01 -5.25
C VAL A 62 -12.94 3.99 -5.67
N ASP A 63 -12.98 5.18 -5.06
CA ASP A 63 -13.97 6.21 -5.38
C ASP A 63 -13.89 6.64 -6.86
N GLN A 64 -12.68 6.78 -7.41
CA GLN A 64 -12.49 7.09 -8.83
C GLN A 64 -12.94 5.93 -9.72
N LEU A 65 -12.51 4.71 -9.42
CA LEU A 65 -12.88 3.53 -10.19
C LEU A 65 -14.41 3.33 -10.21
N ILE A 66 -15.10 3.52 -9.10
CA ILE A 66 -16.56 3.44 -9.03
C ILE A 66 -17.21 4.52 -9.90
N ARG A 67 -16.69 5.76 -9.86
CA ARG A 67 -17.31 6.91 -10.54
C ARG A 67 -17.05 6.96 -12.04
N THR A 68 -15.85 6.61 -12.48
CA THR A 68 -15.39 6.85 -13.87
C THR A 68 -14.85 5.61 -14.55
N GLY A 69 -14.69 4.49 -13.83
CA GLY A 69 -14.08 3.27 -14.34
C GLY A 69 -12.57 3.34 -14.54
N ARG A 70 -11.92 4.47 -14.23
CA ARG A 70 -10.47 4.67 -14.40
C ARG A 70 -9.89 5.57 -13.31
N ILE A 71 -8.58 5.49 -13.14
CA ILE A 71 -7.85 6.38 -12.22
C ILE A 71 -7.20 7.49 -13.04
N GLU A 72 -7.45 8.74 -12.65
CA GLU A 72 -6.79 9.90 -13.20
C GLU A 72 -5.74 10.40 -12.20
N ARG A 73 -4.48 10.49 -12.64
CA ARG A 73 -3.36 10.93 -11.82
C ARG A 73 -2.84 12.26 -12.37
N GLY A 74 -2.94 13.31 -11.56
CA GLY A 74 -2.34 14.60 -11.88
C GLY A 74 -0.82 14.49 -11.90
N PHE A 75 -0.18 15.19 -12.84
CA PHE A 75 1.28 15.25 -12.98
C PHE A 75 1.71 16.71 -13.03
N ILE A 76 2.56 17.11 -12.08
CA ILE A 76 3.03 18.50 -11.96
C ILE A 76 4.15 18.81 -12.98
N GLY A 77 4.87 17.80 -13.48
CA GLY A 77 5.93 18.01 -14.48
C GLY A 77 7.28 18.42 -13.92
N VAL A 78 7.50 18.27 -12.61
CA VAL A 78 8.78 18.58 -11.94
C VAL A 78 9.53 17.31 -11.57
N ARG A 79 10.87 17.38 -11.61
CA ARG A 79 11.75 16.31 -11.16
C ARG A 79 12.29 16.65 -9.78
N LEU A 80 12.04 15.78 -8.81
CA LEU A 80 12.62 15.90 -7.47
C LEU A 80 14.05 15.35 -7.49
N GLN A 81 14.95 16.02 -6.79
CA GLN A 81 16.29 15.57 -6.49
C GLN A 81 16.40 15.42 -4.98
N GLU A 82 16.85 14.25 -4.52
CA GLU A 82 17.14 14.05 -3.11
C GLU A 82 18.30 14.95 -2.70
N ILE A 83 18.15 15.59 -1.54
CA ILE A 83 19.23 16.37 -0.93
C ILE A 83 20.02 15.38 -0.07
N THR A 84 21.31 15.25 -0.38
CA THR A 84 22.27 14.47 0.43
C THR A 84 22.98 15.37 1.42
#